data_AF-A0AAJ4X9Y7-F1
#
_entry.id   AF-A0AAJ4X9Y7-F1
#
_cell.length_a   1.000
_cell.length_b   1.000
_cell.length_c   1.000
_cell.angle_alpha   90.00
_cell.angle_beta   90.00
_cell.angle_gamma   90.00
#
_symmetry.space_group_name_H-M   'P 1'
#
loop_
_entity.id
_entity.type
_entity.pdbx_description
1 polymer ?
#
loop_
_entity_poly.entity_id
_entity_poly.type
_entity_poly.pdbx_seq_one_letter_code
_entity_poly.pdbx_strand_id
1 'polypeptide(L)' 'MNIIFFLIGCSVLIALFFLGAFFWASKNGQHEDTYTPSVRILFDDEPSNPEPEAEKVAPKN' A
#
# COMPACT_ATOMS: atom_id res chain seq x y z
N MET A 1 45.32 18.28 6.61
CA MET A 1 45.03 17.10 5.75
C MET A 1 44.26 15.99 6.43
N ASN A 2 44.32 15.84 7.77
CA ASN A 2 43.67 14.71 8.47
C ASN A 2 42.13 14.83 8.53
N ILE A 3 41.61 16.06 8.58
CA ILE A 3 40.16 16.33 8.65
C ILE A 3 39.41 15.84 7.40
N ILE A 4 40.08 15.80 6.25
CA ILE A 4 39.47 15.36 4.98
C ILE A 4 39.09 13.88 5.07
N PHE A 5 39.94 13.03 5.65
CA PHE A 5 39.64 11.62 5.84
C PHE A 5 38.46 11.41 6.80
N PHE A 6 38.34 12.23 7.84
CA PHE A 6 37.19 12.20 8.75
C PHE A 6 35.89 12.60 8.04
N LEU A 7 35.93 13.66 7.23
CA LEU A 7 34.76 14.14 6.48
C LEU A 7 34.30 13.12 5.42
N ILE A 8 35.24 12.44 4.75
CA ILE A 8 34.93 11.35 3.81
C ILE A 8 34.23 10.20 4.54
N GLY A 9 34.73 9.78 5.71
CA GLY A 9 34.06 8.75 6.51
C GLY A 9 32.64 9.15 6.92
N CYS A 10 32.48 10.39 7.39
CA CYS A 10 31.20 10.92 7.81
C CYS A 10 30.18 11.02 6.65
N SER A 11 30.62 11.46 5.46
CA SER A 11 29.75 11.56 4.29
C SER A 11 29.27 10.19 3.79
N VAL A 12 30.16 9.19 3.79
CA VAL A 12 29.80 7.80 3.44
C VAL A 12 28.80 7.22 4.43
N LEU A 13 28.99 7.46 5.74
CA LEU A 13 28.03 7.00 6.76
C LEU A 13 26.65 7.62 6.54
N ILE A 14 26.58 8.92 6.28
CA ILE A 14 25.32 9.62 5.99
C ILE A 14 24.68 9.04 4.71
N ALA A 15 25.45 8.81 3.66
CA ALA A 15 24.95 8.24 2.41
C ALA A 15 24.37 6.83 2.63
N LEU A 16 25.05 5.97 3.40
CA LEU A 16 24.56 4.63 3.75
C LEU A 16 23.29 4.70 4.62
N PHE A 17 23.21 5.65 5.54
CA PHE A 17 22.01 5.88 6.35
C PHE A 17 20.79 6.21 5.46
N PHE A 18 20.94 7.18 4.55
CA PHE A 18 19.88 7.54 3.61
C PHE A 18 19.51 6.39 2.68
N LEU A 19 20.50 5.63 2.20
CA LEU A 19 20.26 4.45 1.37
C LEU A 19 19.48 3.36 2.13
N GLY A 20 19.83 3.10 3.39
CA GLY A 20 19.11 2.16 4.24
C GLY A 20 17.67 2.60 4.52
N ALA A 21 17.48 3.88 4.83
CA ALA A 21 16.15 4.48 4.99
C ALA A 21 15.31 4.38 3.72
N PHE A 22 15.93 4.58 2.54
CA PHE A 22 15.26 4.42 1.25
C PHE A 22 14.73 3.00 1.03
N PHE A 23 15.55 1.97 1.28
CA PHE A 23 15.10 0.58 1.16
C PHE A 23 14.02 0.22 2.18
N TRP A 24 14.13 0.72 3.41
CA TRP A 24 13.10 0.54 4.43
C TRP A 24 11.77 1.15 4.00
N ALA A 25 11.77 2.41 3.54
CA ALA A 25 10.59 3.10 3.03
C ALA A 25 10.00 2.40 1.79
N SER A 26 10.85 1.96 0.86
CA SER A 26 10.42 1.25 -0.35
C SER A 26 9.79 -0.11 -0.05
N LYS A 27 10.18 -0.79 1.03
CA LYS A 27 9.59 -2.06 1.46
C LYS A 27 8.31 -1.87 2.27
N ASN A 28 8.04 -0.68 2.81
CA ASN A 28 6.97 -0.43 3.77
C ASN A 28 5.55 -0.39 3.16
N GLY A 29 5.31 -1.08 2.04
CA GLY A 29 3.97 -1.30 1.47
C GLY A 29 3.26 -0.05 0.94
N GLN A 30 3.94 1.09 0.83
CA GLN A 30 3.37 2.37 0.33
C GLN A 30 2.81 2.27 -1.11
N HIS A 31 3.12 1.19 -1.83
CA HIS A 31 2.66 0.95 -3.21
C HIS A 31 1.47 -0.02 -3.30
N GLU A 32 0.96 -0.52 -2.17
CA GLU A 32 -0.14 -1.48 -2.15
C GLU A 32 -1.50 -0.87 -2.46
N ASP A 33 -1.64 0.46 -2.32
CA ASP A 33 -2.80 1.18 -2.79
C ASP A 33 -2.72 1.42 -4.31
N THR A 34 -2.88 0.35 -5.07
CA THR A 34 -2.99 0.41 -6.55
C THR A 34 -4.40 0.80 -6.98
N TYR A 35 -5.36 0.88 -6.05
CA TYR A 35 -6.77 1.19 -6.30
C TYR A 35 -7.21 2.36 -5.41
N THR A 36 -6.92 3.55 -5.90
CA THR A 36 -7.08 4.82 -5.20
C THR A 36 -8.46 4.97 -4.51
N PRO A 37 -8.52 5.54 -3.30
CA PRO A 37 -9.76 5.72 -2.54
C PRO A 37 -10.88 6.43 -3.30
N SER A 38 -10.55 7.32 -4.25
CA SER A 38 -11.53 7.99 -5.10
C SER A 38 -12.34 7.03 -5.96
N VAL A 39 -11.71 5.97 -6.48
CA VAL A 39 -12.38 4.97 -7.33
C VAL A 39 -13.22 4.03 -6.48
N ARG A 40 -12.74 3.67 -5.28
CA ARG A 40 -13.50 2.88 -4.30
C ARG A 40 -14.83 3.56 -3.94
N ILE A 41 -14.81 4.86 -3.59
CA ILE A 41 -16.02 5.61 -3.22
C ILE A 41 -17.06 5.64 -4.34
N LEU A 42 -16.62 5.68 -5.60
CA LEU A 42 -17.52 5.71 -6.77
C LEU A 42 -18.32 4.42 -6.97
N PHE A 43 -17.84 3.28 -6.46
CA PHE A 43 -18.45 1.95 -6.66
C PHE A 43 -18.91 1.27 -5.37
N ASP A 44 -18.43 1.70 -4.19
CA ASP A 44 -18.88 1.19 -2.88
C ASP A 44 -20.31 1.64 -2.52
N ASP A 45 -20.80 2.72 -3.13
CA ASP A 45 -22.16 3.26 -2.90
C ASP A 45 -23.24 2.60 -3.78
N GLU A 46 -22.88 1.64 -4.65
CA GLU A 46 -23.88 0.90 -5.42
C GLU A 46 -24.51 -0.17 -4.50
N PRO A 47 -25.82 -0.07 -4.15
CA PRO A 47 -26.46 -1.13 -3.40
C PRO A 47 -26.40 -2.39 -4.24
N SER A 48 -25.70 -3.42 -3.77
CA SER A 48 -25.73 -4.75 -4.38
C SER A 48 -27.19 -5.15 -4.52
N ASN A 49 -27.71 -5.11 -5.74
CA ASN A 49 -29.08 -5.50 -6.03
C ASN A 49 -29.25 -6.92 -5.47
N PRO A 50 -30.17 -7.16 -4.50
CA PRO A 50 -30.44 -8.51 -4.09
C PRO A 50 -31.01 -9.20 -5.32
N GLU A 51 -30.27 -10.14 -5.90
CA GLU A 51 -30.88 -11.08 -6.83
C GLU A 51 -32.10 -11.65 -6.12
N PRO A 52 -33.30 -11.59 -6.73
CA PRO A 52 -34.45 -12.23 -6.14
C PRO A 52 -34.14 -13.72 -6.16
N GLU A 53 -33.98 -14.33 -4.98
CA GLU A 53 -34.06 -15.77 -4.82
C GLU A 53 -35.43 -16.20 -5.36
N ALA A 54 -35.44 -16.52 -6.66
CA ALA A 54 -36.53 -17.21 -7.29
C ALA A 54 -36.65 -18.57 -6.59
N GLU A 55 -37.79 -18.75 -5.92
CA GLU A 55 -38.54 -19.98 -6.03
C GLU A 55 -37.85 -21.24 -5.49
N LYS A 56 -37.91 -21.42 -4.16
CA LYS A 56 -38.12 -22.78 -3.60
C LYS A 56 -39.57 -22.88 -3.12
N VAL A 57 -40.46 -23.00 -4.10
CA VAL A 57 -41.83 -23.47 -3.91
C VAL A 57 -41.79 -24.82 -3.20
N ALA A 58 -42.55 -24.90 -2.11
CA ALA A 58 -42.75 -26.12 -1.33
C ALA A 58 -43.23 -27.30 -2.19
N PRO A 59 -42.93 -28.55 -1.80
CA PRO A 59 -43.87 -29.63 -1.95
C PRO A 59 -44.52 -29.91 -0.59
N LYS A 60 -45.79 -29.50 -0.52
CA LYS A 60 -46.92 -30.23 0.04
C LYS A 60 -46.59 -31.69 0.41
N ASN A 61 -46.71 -32.02 1.69
CA ASN A 61 -47.46 -33.16 2.26
C ASN A 61 -47.38 -33.14 3.79
#